data_AF-A0A7G9UB99-F1
#
_entry.id   AF-A0A7G9UB99-F1
#
_cell.length_a   1.000
_cell.length_b   1.000
_cell.length_c   1.000
_cell.angle_alpha   90.00
_cell.angle_beta   90.00
_cell.angle_gamma   90.00
#
_symmetry.space_group_name_H-M   'P 1'
#
loop_
_entity.id
_entity.type
_entity.pdbx_description
1 polymer ?
#
loop_
_entity_poly.entity_id
_entity_poly.type
_entity_poly.pdbx_seq_one_letter_code
_entity_poly.pdbx_strand_id
1 'polypeptide(L)'
;MMEFVLFLGLCFVLGGLAVASNPSPYYGVVGLVLASVAGCGWLVSLGVSFVSLVLVMVYLGGMLVVFVYSVALAAEPYPEAWADWGVMGRGLGMCLVILVGIMVGGGLESLVDEGTVDSGGLSSVRLDFSGVAMFYSQGAGLLMIGGWGLLLTLFVVLELVRGLSRGAIRAV
;
A
#
# COMPACT_ATOMS: atom_id res chain seq x y z
N MET A 1 -16.55 17.35 6.22
CA MET A 1 -15.80 16.51 5.25
C MET A 1 -14.31 16.53 5.54
N MET A 2 -13.67 17.70 5.69
CA MET A 2 -12.23 17.79 6.00
C MET A 2 -11.80 17.00 7.24
N GLU A 3 -12.54 17.02 8.36
CA GLU A 3 -12.14 16.24 9.55
C GLU A 3 -12.16 14.72 9.32
N PHE A 4 -13.15 14.22 8.58
CA PHE A 4 -13.23 12.80 8.23
C PHE A 4 -12.10 12.38 7.32
N VAL A 5 -11.76 13.24 6.35
CA VAL A 5 -10.60 13.08 5.48
C VAL A 5 -9.36 13.04 6.36
N LEU A 6 -9.02 14.11 7.09
CA LEU A 6 -7.86 14.17 8.00
C LEU A 6 -7.74 12.95 8.95
N PHE A 7 -8.85 12.49 9.52
CA PHE A 7 -8.88 11.27 10.34
C PHE A 7 -8.44 10.03 9.56
N LEU A 8 -8.97 9.80 8.35
CA LEU A 8 -8.54 8.71 7.48
C LEU A 8 -7.06 8.82 7.09
N GLY A 9 -6.55 10.04 6.89
CA GLY A 9 -5.14 10.28 6.55
C GLY A 9 -4.22 9.95 7.72
N LEU A 10 -4.63 10.32 8.94
CA LEU A 10 -3.94 9.92 10.15
C LEU A 10 -3.93 8.40 10.30
N CYS A 11 -5.06 7.72 10.10
CA CYS A 11 -5.13 6.26 10.11
C CYS A 11 -4.24 5.61 9.05
N PHE A 12 -4.15 6.22 7.86
CA PHE A 12 -3.27 5.77 6.78
C PHE A 12 -1.79 5.86 7.19
N VAL A 13 -1.38 7.01 7.75
CA VAL A 13 0.00 7.24 8.21
C VAL A 13 0.35 6.32 9.38
N LEU A 14 -0.55 6.14 10.34
CA LEU A 14 -0.37 5.21 11.46
C LEU A 14 -0.27 3.75 10.99
N GLY A 15 -1.11 3.35 10.03
CA GLY A 15 -1.03 2.03 9.39
C GLY A 15 0.29 1.82 8.63
N GLY A 16 0.78 2.86 7.94
CA GLY A 16 2.10 2.85 7.29
C GLY A 16 3.26 2.75 8.27
N LEU A 17 3.24 3.56 9.34
CA LEU A 17 4.23 3.51 10.44
C LEU A 17 4.28 2.14 11.11
N ALA A 18 3.11 1.54 11.31
CA ALA A 18 2.96 0.20 11.86
C ALA A 18 3.65 -0.89 11.02
N VAL A 19 3.66 -0.74 9.70
CA VAL A 19 4.37 -1.67 8.80
C VAL A 19 5.86 -1.32 8.73
N ALA A 20 6.18 -0.03 8.69
CA ALA A 20 7.54 0.48 8.54
C ALA A 20 8.43 0.19 9.76
N SER A 21 7.85 0.08 10.97
CA SER A 21 8.57 -0.30 12.20
C SER A 21 9.21 -1.70 12.14
N ASN A 22 8.96 -2.44 11.04
CA ASN A 22 9.41 -3.81 10.81
C ASN A 22 9.07 -4.71 12.01
N PRO A 23 7.78 -4.87 12.36
CA PRO A 23 7.34 -5.93 13.26
C PRO A 23 7.39 -7.27 12.52
N SER A 24 7.26 -8.38 13.26
CA SER A 24 7.09 -9.68 12.61
C SER A 24 5.90 -9.67 11.64
N PRO A 25 5.97 -10.41 10.51
CA PRO A 25 4.94 -10.41 9.48
C PRO A 25 3.52 -10.59 10.02
N TYR A 26 3.35 -11.43 11.05
CA TYR A 26 2.06 -11.66 11.68
C TYR A 26 1.36 -10.35 12.12
N TYR A 27 2.09 -9.42 12.74
CA TYR A 27 1.53 -8.14 13.17
C TYR A 27 1.56 -7.07 12.05
N GLY A 28 2.46 -7.19 11.08
CA GLY A 28 2.56 -6.26 9.94
C GLY A 28 1.29 -6.24 9.07
N VAL A 29 0.61 -7.38 8.90
CA VAL A 29 -0.65 -7.46 8.13
C VAL A 29 -1.72 -6.52 8.68
N VAL A 30 -1.84 -6.42 10.01
CA VAL A 30 -2.84 -5.55 10.64
C VAL A 30 -2.63 -4.09 10.26
N GLY A 31 -1.37 -3.64 10.23
CA GLY A 31 -0.99 -2.30 9.75
C GLY A 31 -1.32 -2.10 8.27
N LEU A 32 -1.03 -3.09 7.41
CA LEU A 32 -1.34 -3.04 5.98
C LEU A 32 -2.85 -2.98 5.71
N VAL A 33 -3.66 -3.75 6.44
CA VAL A 33 -5.12 -3.74 6.32
C VAL A 33 -5.67 -2.38 6.76
N LEU A 34 -5.21 -1.85 7.89
CA LEU A 34 -5.63 -0.54 8.36
C LEU A 34 -5.27 0.56 7.34
N ALA A 35 -4.03 0.56 6.84
CA ALA A 35 -3.56 1.52 5.85
C ALA A 35 -4.37 1.42 4.55
N SER A 36 -4.57 0.22 4.01
CA SER A 36 -5.33 0.04 2.76
C SER A 36 -6.78 0.49 2.89
N VAL A 37 -7.49 0.13 3.96
CA VAL A 37 -8.88 0.57 4.20
C VAL A 37 -8.96 2.09 4.36
N ALA A 38 -8.07 2.68 5.16
CA ALA A 38 -8.03 4.13 5.39
C ALA A 38 -7.71 4.90 4.10
N GLY A 39 -6.73 4.44 3.32
CA GLY A 39 -6.37 5.03 2.03
C GLY A 39 -7.49 4.91 1.00
N CYS A 40 -8.22 3.79 0.98
CA CYS A 40 -9.38 3.64 0.10
C CYS A 40 -10.51 4.58 0.51
N GLY A 41 -10.78 4.75 1.81
CA GLY A 41 -11.72 5.75 2.32
C GLY A 41 -11.34 7.18 1.91
N TRP A 42 -10.04 7.50 1.94
CA TRP A 42 -9.51 8.80 1.52
C TRP A 42 -9.66 9.02 0.01
N LEU A 43 -9.42 8.01 -0.82
CA LEU A 43 -9.61 8.15 -2.27
C LEU A 43 -11.09 8.28 -2.67
N VAL A 44 -11.98 7.57 -1.97
CA VAL A 44 -13.43 7.70 -2.19
C VAL A 44 -13.92 9.10 -1.82
N SER A 45 -13.39 9.71 -0.77
CA SER A 45 -13.76 11.07 -0.38
C SER A 45 -13.26 12.14 -1.36
N LEU A 46 -12.17 11.85 -2.09
CA LEU A 46 -11.69 12.67 -3.22
C LEU A 46 -12.46 12.42 -4.53
N GLY A 47 -13.44 11.51 -4.55
CA GLY A 47 -14.22 11.18 -5.74
C GLY A 47 -13.61 10.10 -6.63
N VAL A 48 -12.41 9.62 -6.29
CA VAL A 48 -11.59 8.67 -7.09
C VAL A 48 -11.96 7.20 -6.76
N SER A 49 -13.19 6.82 -7.12
CA SER A 49 -13.79 5.55 -6.70
C SER A 49 -13.25 4.30 -7.42
N PHE A 50 -12.80 4.42 -8.67
CA PHE A 50 -12.28 3.26 -9.40
C PHE A 50 -10.93 2.82 -8.84
N VAL A 51 -10.03 3.78 -8.60
CA VAL A 51 -8.68 3.50 -8.08
C VAL A 51 -8.73 2.93 -6.66
N SER A 52 -9.67 3.39 -5.83
CA SER A 52 -9.86 2.82 -4.49
C SER A 52 -10.26 1.35 -4.54
N LEU A 53 -11.18 0.97 -5.44
CA LEU A 53 -11.56 -0.44 -5.63
C LEU A 53 -10.40 -1.30 -6.14
N VAL A 54 -9.59 -0.78 -7.09
CA VAL A 54 -8.38 -1.49 -7.56
C VAL A 54 -7.39 -1.69 -6.41
N LEU A 55 -7.18 -0.69 -5.57
CA LEU A 55 -6.31 -0.81 -4.38
C LEU A 55 -6.83 -1.88 -3.42
N VAL A 56 -8.12 -1.89 -3.09
CA VAL A 56 -8.72 -2.95 -2.26
C VAL A 56 -8.47 -4.33 -2.89
N MET A 57 -8.78 -4.50 -4.18
CA MET A 57 -8.66 -5.80 -4.84
C MET A 57 -7.22 -6.30 -4.92
N VAL A 58 -6.25 -5.42 -5.22
CA VAL A 58 -4.85 -5.82 -5.39
C VAL A 58 -4.12 -5.95 -4.03
N TYR A 59 -4.31 -5.02 -3.10
CA TYR A 59 -3.64 -5.07 -1.79
C TYR A 59 -4.32 -6.03 -0.81
N LEU A 60 -5.64 -5.89 -0.59
CA LEU A 60 -6.36 -6.79 0.33
C LEU A 60 -6.65 -8.15 -0.30
N GLY A 61 -6.92 -8.21 -1.60
CA GLY A 61 -7.13 -9.48 -2.29
C GLY A 61 -5.84 -10.22 -2.62
N GLY A 62 -4.93 -9.57 -3.36
CA GLY A 62 -3.71 -10.21 -3.89
C GLY A 62 -2.57 -10.30 -2.88
N MET A 63 -2.13 -9.16 -2.34
CA MET A 63 -0.93 -9.14 -1.49
C MET A 63 -1.16 -9.78 -0.13
N LEU A 64 -2.35 -9.68 0.46
CA LEU A 64 -2.66 -10.27 1.76
C LEU A 64 -2.50 -11.80 1.74
N VAL A 65 -2.92 -12.48 0.65
CA VAL A 65 -2.76 -13.94 0.51
C VAL A 65 -1.28 -14.34 0.49
N VAL A 66 -0.45 -13.62 -0.27
CA VAL A 66 1.00 -13.86 -0.30
C VAL A 66 1.62 -13.59 1.08
N PHE A 67 1.12 -12.57 1.78
CA PHE A 67 1.59 -12.23 3.12
C PHE A 67 1.27 -13.33 4.13
N VAL A 68 0.05 -13.89 4.12
CA VAL A 68 -0.33 -15.02 4.99
C VAL A 68 0.50 -16.26 4.67
N TYR A 69 0.80 -16.51 3.39
CA TYR A 69 1.68 -17.60 2.99
C TYR A 69 3.10 -17.42 3.55
N SER A 70 3.66 -16.21 3.47
CA SER A 70 4.95 -15.88 4.07
C SER A 70 4.94 -16.00 5.60
N VAL A 71 3.86 -15.57 6.27
CA VAL A 71 3.69 -15.74 7.73
C VAL A 71 3.68 -17.22 8.11
N ALA A 72 3.01 -18.06 7.31
CA ALA A 72 2.97 -19.51 7.55
C ALA A 72 4.35 -20.16 7.38
N LEU A 73 5.15 -19.70 6.41
CA LEU A 73 6.51 -20.21 6.16
C LEU A 73 7.55 -19.66 7.14
N ALA A 74 7.41 -18.41 7.57
CA ALA A 74 8.31 -17.72 8.49
C ALA A 74 7.79 -17.75 9.94
N ALA A 75 7.00 -18.78 10.30
CA ALA A 75 6.46 -18.93 11.64
C ALA A 75 7.59 -19.17 12.66
N GLU A 76 8.10 -18.09 13.23
CA GLU A 76 9.08 -18.13 14.31
C GLU A 76 8.42 -18.46 15.65
N PRO A 77 9.06 -19.25 16.53
CA PRO A 77 8.50 -19.61 17.84
C PRO A 77 8.34 -18.44 18.81
N TYR A 78 9.00 -17.29 18.57
CA TYR A 78 8.89 -16.06 19.34
C TYR A 78 8.68 -14.87 18.40
N PRO A 79 7.42 -14.57 18.01
CA PRO A 79 7.16 -13.47 17.09
C PRO A 79 7.45 -12.13 17.77
N GLU A 80 8.35 -11.33 17.18
CA GLU A 80 8.58 -9.94 17.64
C GLU A 80 7.26 -9.17 17.57
N ALA A 81 6.78 -8.73 18.75
CA ALA A 81 5.56 -7.96 18.90
C ALA A 81 5.85 -6.48 18.75
N TRP A 82 4.80 -5.68 18.48
CA TRP A 82 4.95 -4.21 18.44
C TRP A 82 5.46 -3.63 19.77
N ALA A 83 5.24 -4.32 20.88
CA ALA A 83 5.67 -3.93 22.21
C ALA A 83 7.16 -4.19 22.48
N ASP A 84 7.89 -4.84 21.57
CA ASP A 84 9.32 -5.03 21.73
C ASP A 84 10.07 -3.71 21.64
N TRP A 85 11.01 -3.51 22.56
CA TRP A 85 11.77 -2.26 22.69
C TRP A 85 12.47 -1.84 21.39
N GLY A 86 12.91 -2.80 20.57
CA GLY A 86 13.51 -2.55 19.26
C GLY A 86 12.52 -1.98 18.24
N VAL A 87 11.35 -2.61 18.09
CA VAL A 87 10.28 -2.17 17.17
C VAL A 87 9.72 -0.81 17.62
N MET A 88 9.49 -0.66 18.93
CA MET A 88 9.03 0.59 19.53
C MET A 88 10.02 1.74 19.28
N GLY A 89 11.33 1.48 19.45
CA GLY A 89 12.38 2.46 19.17
C GLY A 89 12.42 2.87 17.70
N ARG A 90 12.29 1.92 16.77
CA ARG A 90 12.20 2.20 15.33
C ARG A 90 10.96 3.03 14.99
N GLY A 91 9.80 2.67 15.54
CA GLY A 91 8.54 3.40 15.36
C GLY A 91 8.61 4.84 15.89
N LEU A 92 9.15 5.03 17.10
CA LEU A 92 9.35 6.35 17.69
C LEU A 92 10.35 7.20 16.89
N GLY A 93 11.45 6.60 16.42
CA GLY A 93 12.41 7.28 15.56
C GLY A 93 11.78 7.78 14.27
N MET A 94 10.97 6.97 13.60
CA MET A 94 10.23 7.38 12.40
C MET A 94 9.20 8.46 12.70
N CYS A 95 8.48 8.36 13.81
CA CYS A 95 7.54 9.39 14.25
C CYS A 95 8.24 10.75 14.47
N LEU A 96 9.41 10.74 15.10
CA LEU A 96 10.23 11.95 15.28
C LEU A 96 10.69 12.53 13.95
N VAL A 97 11.13 11.70 13.00
CA VAL A 97 11.53 12.16 11.66
C VAL A 97 10.36 12.82 10.94
N ILE A 98 9.16 12.23 11.00
CA ILE A 98 7.95 12.82 10.42
C ILE A 98 7.62 14.15 11.11
N LEU A 99 7.68 14.21 12.44
CA LEU A 99 7.41 15.43 13.20
C LEU A 99 8.38 16.56 12.84
N VAL A 100 9.69 16.27 12.80
CA VAL A 100 10.73 17.23 12.38
C VAL A 100 10.52 17.66 10.93
N GLY A 101 10.16 16.73 10.04
CA GLY A 101 9.83 17.02 8.64
C GLY A 101 8.67 18.00 8.51
N ILE A 102 7.60 17.82 9.29
CA ILE A 102 6.44 18.73 9.32
C ILE A 102 6.84 20.11 9.86
N MET A 103 7.65 20.15 10.92
CA MET A 103 8.12 21.41 11.52
C MET A 103 9.03 22.21 10.57
N VAL A 104 9.93 21.54 9.84
CA VAL A 104 10.85 22.17 8.87
C VAL A 104 10.14 22.52 7.56
N GLY A 105 9.16 21.72 7.15
CA GLY A 105 8.39 21.90 5.92
C GLY A 105 7.35 23.02 5.94
N GLY A 106 7.30 23.84 7.00
CA GLY A 106 6.38 24.98 7.10
C GLY A 106 5.01 24.68 7.70
N GLY A 107 4.89 23.63 8.53
CA GLY A 107 3.66 23.33 9.28
C GLY A 107 2.49 22.82 8.42
N LEU A 108 1.41 22.42 9.12
CA LEU A 108 0.18 21.86 8.56
C LEU A 108 -0.60 22.83 7.64
N GLU A 109 -0.07 24.00 7.32
CA GLU A 109 -0.75 24.98 6.47
C GLU A 109 -0.74 24.55 4.99
N SER A 110 0.26 23.78 4.54
CA SER A 110 0.29 23.21 3.18
C SER A 110 -0.66 22.02 2.98
N LEU A 111 -1.10 21.37 4.07
CA LEU A 111 -2.03 20.23 4.03
C LEU A 111 -3.51 20.66 3.99
N VAL A 112 -3.78 21.94 4.24
CA VAL A 112 -5.13 22.48 4.45
C VAL A 112 -5.61 23.31 3.24
N ASP A 113 -4.71 23.72 2.33
CA ASP A 113 -5.02 24.72 1.30
C ASP A 113 -5.42 24.18 -0.09
N GLU A 114 -5.49 22.86 -0.31
CA GLU A 114 -5.99 22.34 -1.59
C GLU A 114 -7.39 21.76 -1.44
N GLY A 115 -8.35 22.61 -1.83
CA GLY A 115 -9.75 22.25 -1.98
C GLY A 115 -9.93 20.95 -2.76
N THR A 116 -11.01 20.24 -2.45
CA THR A 116 -11.45 19.05 -3.16
C THR A 116 -11.35 19.28 -4.67
N VAL A 117 -10.48 18.51 -5.33
CA VAL A 117 -10.15 18.60 -6.77
C VAL A 117 -11.40 18.50 -7.67
N ASP A 118 -12.53 18.09 -7.11
CA ASP A 118 -13.79 17.86 -7.82
C ASP A 118 -14.80 19.02 -7.76
N SER A 119 -14.37 20.23 -7.39
CA SER A 119 -15.29 21.38 -7.21
C SER A 119 -15.74 22.07 -8.53
N GLY A 120 -15.43 21.50 -9.70
CA GLY A 120 -15.41 22.27 -10.95
C GLY A 120 -15.99 21.60 -12.21
N GLY A 121 -16.92 20.65 -12.12
CA GLY A 121 -17.45 20.01 -13.33
C GLY A 121 -18.86 19.43 -13.25
N LEU A 122 -19.77 19.94 -14.08
CA LEU A 122 -21.08 19.34 -14.41
C LEU A 122 -20.94 18.14 -15.37
N SER A 123 -19.97 17.24 -15.14
CA SER A 123 -19.81 16.05 -15.96
C SER A 123 -20.45 14.85 -15.26
N SER A 124 -21.50 14.28 -15.85
CA SER A 124 -22.18 13.07 -15.36
C SER A 124 -21.30 11.81 -15.39
N VAL A 125 -20.16 11.86 -16.10
CA VAL A 125 -19.16 10.78 -16.14
C VAL A 125 -18.00 11.17 -15.24
N ARG A 126 -17.76 10.39 -14.17
CA ARG A 126 -16.54 10.55 -13.35
C ARG A 126 -15.30 10.32 -14.23
N LEU A 127 -14.35 11.25 -14.16
CA LEU A 127 -13.11 11.22 -14.94
C LEU A 127 -12.34 9.90 -14.79
N ASP A 128 -12.41 9.25 -13.63
CA ASP A 128 -11.75 7.96 -13.37
C ASP A 128 -12.06 6.89 -14.42
N PHE A 129 -13.35 6.71 -14.76
CA PHE A 129 -13.77 5.64 -15.68
C PHE A 129 -13.35 5.94 -17.12
N SER A 130 -13.38 7.22 -17.51
CA SER A 130 -12.91 7.68 -18.82
C SER A 130 -11.39 7.48 -18.97
N GLY A 131 -10.62 7.78 -17.92
CA GLY A 131 -9.17 7.56 -17.90
C GLY A 131 -8.77 6.10 -18.10
N VAL A 132 -9.51 5.16 -17.48
CA VAL A 132 -9.25 3.73 -17.64
C VAL A 132 -9.56 3.25 -19.06
N ALA A 133 -10.62 3.76 -19.68
CA ALA A 133 -10.97 3.43 -21.05
C ALA A 133 -9.89 3.88 -22.06
N MET A 134 -9.18 4.98 -21.78
CA MET A 134 -8.06 5.45 -22.60
C MET A 134 -6.91 4.44 -22.66
N PHE A 135 -6.70 3.62 -21.62
CA PHE A 135 -5.66 2.59 -21.65
C PHE A 135 -5.91 1.53 -22.73
N TYR A 136 -7.17 1.22 -23.03
CA TYR A 136 -7.52 0.25 -24.06
C TYR A 136 -7.44 0.80 -25.48
N SER A 137 -7.63 2.12 -25.65
CA SER A 137 -7.59 2.76 -26.98
C SER A 137 -6.19 3.25 -27.34
N GLN A 138 -5.64 4.17 -26.55
CA GLN A 138 -4.35 4.81 -26.81
C GLN A 138 -3.21 4.21 -25.96
N GLY A 139 -3.52 3.63 -24.81
CA GLY A 139 -2.54 3.07 -23.88
C GLY A 139 -2.15 1.61 -24.13
N ALA A 140 -2.51 1.02 -25.28
CA ALA A 140 -2.25 -0.40 -25.56
C ALA A 140 -0.76 -0.77 -25.41
N GLY A 141 0.16 0.15 -25.76
CA GLY A 141 1.60 -0.05 -25.56
C GLY A 141 2.00 -0.23 -24.08
N LEU A 142 1.40 0.55 -23.17
CA LEU A 142 1.64 0.41 -21.72
C LEU A 142 1.11 -0.92 -21.19
N LEU A 143 -0.07 -1.35 -21.66
CA LEU A 143 -0.63 -2.65 -21.31
C LEU A 143 0.24 -3.81 -21.81
N MET A 144 0.80 -3.71 -23.01
CA MET A 144 1.71 -4.72 -23.56
C MET A 144 2.99 -4.83 -22.73
N ILE A 145 3.60 -3.69 -22.36
CA ILE A 145 4.81 -3.67 -21.52
C ILE A 145 4.50 -4.24 -20.13
N GLY A 146 3.40 -3.82 -19.50
CA GLY A 146 2.97 -4.32 -18.19
C GLY A 146 2.67 -5.82 -18.21
N GLY A 147 1.93 -6.30 -19.22
CA GLY A 147 1.62 -7.72 -19.41
C GLY A 147 2.86 -8.56 -19.65
N TRP A 148 3.80 -8.06 -20.47
CA TRP A 148 5.09 -8.72 -20.67
C TRP A 148 5.90 -8.81 -19.37
N GLY A 149 5.93 -7.72 -18.59
CA GLY A 149 6.55 -7.70 -17.27
C GLY A 149 5.97 -8.76 -16.34
N LEU A 150 4.64 -8.87 -16.26
CA LEU A 150 3.96 -9.87 -15.42
C LEU A 150 4.20 -11.32 -15.90
N LEU A 151 4.32 -11.56 -17.20
CA LEU A 151 4.69 -12.88 -17.72
C LEU A 151 6.13 -13.25 -17.36
N LEU A 152 7.06 -12.29 -17.48
CA LEU A 152 8.45 -12.52 -17.08
C LEU A 152 8.55 -12.80 -15.57
N THR A 153 7.84 -12.06 -14.72
CA THR A 153 7.85 -12.33 -13.28
C THR A 153 7.28 -13.72 -12.96
N LEU A 154 6.23 -14.16 -13.66
CA LEU A 154 5.71 -15.52 -13.54
C LEU A 154 6.78 -16.57 -13.87
N PHE A 155 7.48 -16.43 -14.99
CA PHE A 155 8.58 -17.35 -15.36
C PHE A 155 9.69 -17.37 -14.33
N VAL A 156 10.13 -16.19 -13.86
CA VAL A 156 11.14 -16.07 -12.80
C VAL A 156 10.71 -16.82 -11.54
N VAL A 157 9.48 -16.60 -11.06
CA VAL A 157 8.96 -17.29 -9.87
C VAL A 157 8.87 -18.80 -10.08
N LEU A 158 8.44 -19.26 -11.27
CA LEU A 158 8.40 -20.69 -11.60
C LEU A 158 9.79 -21.33 -11.60
N GLU A 159 10.81 -20.68 -12.16
CA GLU A 159 12.18 -21.18 -12.12
C GLU A 159 12.76 -21.19 -10.71
N LEU A 160 12.50 -20.15 -9.90
CA LEU A 160 12.92 -20.11 -8.50
C LEU A 160 12.34 -21.27 -7.69
N VAL A 161 11.04 -21.54 -7.82
CA VAL A 161 10.37 -22.65 -7.11
C VAL A 161 10.84 -24.01 -7.63
N ARG A 162 11.11 -24.15 -8.94
CA ARG A 162 11.70 -25.38 -9.50
C ARG A 162 13.14 -25.60 -9.02
N GLY A 163 13.90 -24.53 -8.86
CA GLY A 163 15.27 -24.53 -8.36
C GLY A 163 15.41 -25.13 -6.97
N LEU A 164 14.42 -24.97 -6.08
CA LEU A 164 14.39 -25.63 -4.77
C LEU A 164 14.39 -27.17 -4.85
N SER A 165 13.84 -27.74 -5.93
CA SER A 165 13.71 -29.21 -6.08
C SER A 165 14.90 -29.89 -6.78
N ARG A 166 15.70 -29.16 -7.59
CA ARG A 166 16.75 -29.74 -8.46
C ARG A 166 18.03 -28.89 -8.67
N GLY A 167 18.21 -27.78 -7.95
CA GLY A 167 19.35 -26.84 -8.15
C GLY A 167 20.31 -26.68 -6.97
N ALA A 168 21.42 -25.97 -7.21
CA ALA A 168 22.54 -25.70 -6.27
C ALA A 168 22.17 -24.85 -5.02
N ILE A 169 20.91 -24.45 -4.87
CA ILE A 169 20.38 -23.63 -3.76
C ILE A 169 19.67 -24.51 -2.72
N ARG A 170 19.95 -25.81 -2.72
CA ARG A 170 19.46 -26.70 -1.68
C ARG A 170 20.12 -26.27 -0.37
N ALA A 171 19.34 -25.65 0.52
CA ALA A 171 19.76 -25.46 1.91
C ALA A 171 20.04 -26.86 2.49
N VAL A 172 21.28 -27.05 2.96
CA VAL A 172 21.65 -28.15 3.86
C VAL A 172 20.98 -27.92 5.20
#